data_AF-A0A2N3BWU2-F1
#
_entry.id   AF-A0A2N3BWU2-F1
#
_cell.length_a   1.000
_cell.length_b   1.000
_cell.length_c   1.000
_cell.angle_alpha   90.00
_cell.angle_beta   90.00
_cell.angle_gamma   90.00
#
_symmetry.space_group_name_H-M   'P 1'
#
loop_
_entity.id
_entity.type
_entity.pdbx_description
1 polymer ?
#
loop_
_entity_poly.entity_id
_entity_poly.type
_entity_poly.pdbx_seq_one_letter_code
_entity_poly.pdbx_strand_id
1 'polypeptide(L)'
;MTPTQIRAAFIADLTAVAPDIDPETLGDNDHLQDDLGLDSMDFLNLVSALHRRFGLPIPEADYARLATPAKAVAYLQEATAA
;
A
#
# COMPACT_ATOMS: atom_id res chain seq x y z
N MET A 1 -11.65 4.13 -9.73
CA MET A 1 -10.32 4.75 -9.98
C MET A 1 -9.54 3.88 -10.96
N THR A 2 -8.56 4.43 -11.70
CA THR A 2 -7.69 3.58 -12.55
C THR A 2 -6.56 2.95 -11.72
N PRO A 3 -6.03 1.76 -12.10
CA PRO A 3 -4.92 1.12 -11.39
C PRO A 3 -3.69 2.02 -11.28
N THR A 4 -3.41 2.83 -12.31
CA THR A 4 -2.32 3.81 -12.30
C THR A 4 -2.50 4.88 -11.22
N GLN A 5 -3.73 5.38 -11.02
CA GLN A 5 -4.03 6.36 -9.97
C GLN A 5 -3.89 5.77 -8.58
N ILE A 6 -4.36 4.52 -8.39
CA ILE A 6 -4.24 3.80 -7.13
C ILE A 6 -2.77 3.54 -6.80
N ARG A 7 -1.99 3.06 -7.77
CA ARG A 7 -0.54 2.84 -7.60
C ARG A 7 0.19 4.13 -7.24
N ALA A 8 -0.08 5.23 -7.92
CA ALA A 8 0.52 6.51 -7.61
C ALA A 8 0.17 7.00 -6.19
N ALA A 9 -1.09 6.83 -5.78
CA ALA A 9 -1.55 7.14 -4.42
C ALA A 9 -0.85 6.26 -3.37
N PHE A 10 -0.79 4.95 -3.61
CA PHE A 10 -0.13 3.99 -2.74
C PHE A 10 1.35 4.33 -2.55
N ILE A 11 2.08 4.61 -3.62
CA ILE A 11 3.50 4.98 -3.57
C ILE A 11 3.69 6.30 -2.81
N ALA A 12 2.80 7.27 -3.01
CA ALA A 12 2.86 8.54 -2.26
C ALA A 12 2.66 8.33 -0.75
N ASP A 13 1.71 7.47 -0.35
CA ASP A 13 1.48 7.16 1.07
C ASP A 13 2.63 6.30 1.64
N LEU A 14 3.18 5.37 0.85
CA LEU A 14 4.34 4.54 1.22
C LEU A 14 5.57 5.38 1.50
N THR A 15 5.94 6.27 0.57
CA THR A 15 7.10 7.17 0.73
C THR A 15 6.89 8.23 1.82
N ALA A 16 5.64 8.55 2.16
CA ALA A 16 5.33 9.44 3.28
C ALA A 16 5.57 8.76 4.65
N VAL A 17 5.30 7.46 4.77
CA VAL A 17 5.59 6.71 6.01
C VAL A 17 7.04 6.23 6.07
N ALA A 18 7.60 5.82 4.94
CA ALA A 18 8.95 5.30 4.80
C ALA A 18 9.70 6.06 3.70
N PRO A 19 10.28 7.23 4.02
CA PRO A 19 10.96 8.07 3.05
C PRO A 19 12.26 7.46 2.51
N ASP A 20 12.79 6.43 3.17
CA ASP A 20 13.96 5.66 2.72
C ASP A 20 13.66 4.73 1.54
N ILE A 21 12.38 4.47 1.24
CA ILE A 21 12.00 3.64 0.10
C ILE A 21 12.03 4.45 -1.18
N ASP A 22 12.78 3.96 -2.16
CA ASP A 22 12.89 4.59 -3.47
C ASP A 22 11.73 4.14 -4.39
N PRO A 23 10.80 5.04 -4.76
CA PRO A 23 9.62 4.68 -5.55
C PRO A 23 9.95 4.26 -6.98
N GLU A 24 11.13 4.62 -7.50
CA GLU A 24 11.56 4.26 -8.85
C GLU A 24 12.07 2.82 -8.95
N THR A 25 12.61 2.28 -7.86
CA THR A 25 13.10 0.90 -7.78
C THR A 25 12.06 -0.09 -7.27
N LEU A 26 10.91 0.41 -6.81
CA LEU A 26 9.83 -0.40 -6.23
C LEU A 26 9.23 -1.36 -7.26
N GLY A 27 9.49 -2.66 -7.08
CA GLY A 27 8.88 -3.74 -7.81
C GLY A 27 7.45 -4.02 -7.33
N ASP A 28 6.55 -4.37 -8.26
CA ASP A 28 5.16 -4.64 -7.90
C ASP A 28 5.00 -5.89 -7.00
N ASN A 29 5.99 -6.78 -6.99
CA ASN A 29 6.02 -7.99 -6.17
C ASN A 29 6.92 -7.88 -4.93
N ASP A 30 7.55 -6.73 -4.70
CA ASP A 30 8.42 -6.55 -3.53
C ASP A 30 7.58 -6.58 -2.26
N HIS A 31 8.02 -7.39 -1.30
CA HIS A 31 7.38 -7.48 -0.01
C HIS A 31 7.75 -6.26 0.83
N LEU A 32 6.74 -5.52 1.30
CA LEU A 32 6.98 -4.28 2.03
C LEU A 32 7.87 -4.51 3.26
N GLN A 33 7.55 -5.51 4.09
CA GLN A 33 8.30 -5.77 5.32
C GLN A 33 9.62 -6.52 5.06
N ASP A 34 9.60 -7.64 4.33
CA ASP A 34 10.80 -8.45 4.08
C ASP A 34 11.79 -7.83 3.08
N ASP A 35 11.34 -7.28 1.94
CA ASP A 35 12.24 -6.78 0.89
C ASP A 35 12.57 -5.30 1.07
N LEU A 36 11.58 -4.47 1.43
CA LEU A 36 11.77 -3.03 1.60
C LEU A 36 12.13 -2.64 3.05
N GLY A 37 12.12 -3.60 3.97
CA GLY A 37 12.45 -3.36 5.37
C GLY A 37 11.43 -2.49 6.11
N LEU A 38 10.17 -2.48 5.67
CA LEU A 38 9.12 -1.69 6.29
C LEU A 38 8.81 -2.24 7.70
N ASP A 39 8.95 -1.40 8.72
CA ASP A 39 8.64 -1.78 10.09
C ASP A 39 7.13 -2.00 10.29
N SER A 40 6.76 -2.82 11.27
CA SER A 40 5.35 -3.09 11.60
C SER A 40 4.56 -1.81 11.90
N MET A 41 5.19 -0.80 12.51
CA MET A 41 4.55 0.50 12.76
C MET A 41 4.30 1.28 11.48
N ASP A 42 5.28 1.31 10.56
CA ASP A 42 5.14 2.01 9.28
C ASP A 42 4.11 1.33 8.38
N PHE A 43 4.04 0.00 8.42
CA PHE A 43 2.98 -0.74 7.75
C PHE A 43 1.59 -0.37 8.28
N LEU A 44 1.40 -0.29 9.60
CA LEU A 44 0.12 0.12 10.19
C LEU A 44 -0.23 1.58 9.86
N ASN A 45 0.77 2.46 9.81
CA ASN A 45 0.60 3.85 9.38
C ASN A 45 0.18 3.92 7.91
N LEU A 46 0.80 3.13 7.04
CA LEU A 46 0.45 3.02 5.62
C LEU A 46 -1.00 2.56 5.46
N VAL A 47 -1.39 1.47 6.13
CA VAL A 47 -2.75 0.96 6.11
C VAL A 47 -3.74 2.02 6.59
N SER A 48 -3.41 2.74 7.66
CA SER A 48 -4.25 3.83 8.19
C SER A 48 -4.37 5.00 7.21
N ALA A 49 -3.29 5.35 6.50
CA ALA A 49 -3.28 6.38 5.48
C ALA A 49 -4.17 5.97 4.28
N LEU A 50 -4.01 4.74 3.77
CA LEU A 50 -4.84 4.19 2.71
C LEU A 50 -6.32 4.14 3.11
N HIS A 51 -6.62 3.64 4.30
CA HIS A 51 -7.98 3.61 4.86
C HIS A 51 -8.62 5.01 4.84
N ARG A 52 -7.91 6.03 5.33
CA ARG A 52 -8.42 7.42 5.35
C ARG A 52 -8.55 8.02 3.95
N ARG A 53 -7.59 7.74 3.07
CA ARG A 53 -7.51 8.29 1.72
C ARG A 53 -8.62 7.76 0.82
N PHE A 54 -8.85 6.47 0.87
CA PHE A 54 -9.86 5.79 0.05
C PHE A 54 -11.21 5.66 0.76
N GLY A 55 -11.25 5.93 2.07
CA GLY A 55 -12.48 5.88 2.87
C GLY A 55 -13.04 4.47 3.05
N LEU A 56 -12.20 3.43 2.99
CA LEU A 56 -12.60 2.03 3.05
C LEU A 56 -11.99 1.33 4.28
N PRO A 57 -12.77 0.47 4.98
CA PRO A 57 -12.27 -0.31 6.11
C PRO A 57 -11.25 -1.35 5.64
N ILE A 58 -10.07 -1.37 6.27
CA ILE A 58 -9.01 -2.36 6.00
C ILE A 58 -8.83 -3.21 7.27
N PRO A 59 -9.44 -4.40 7.36
CA PRO A 59 -9.28 -5.26 8.51
C PRO A 59 -7.90 -5.91 8.53
N GLU A 60 -7.41 -6.25 9.72
CA GLU A 60 -6.12 -6.94 9.91
C GLU A 60 -6.02 -8.27 9.16
N ALA A 61 -7.16 -8.94 8.96
CA ALA A 61 -7.25 -10.16 8.16
C ALA A 61 -6.82 -9.96 6.68
N ASP A 62 -6.96 -8.75 6.15
CA ASP A 62 -6.59 -8.40 4.78
C ASP A 62 -5.15 -7.87 4.67
N TYR A 63 -4.39 -7.75 5.77
CA TYR A 63 -3.02 -7.22 5.71
C TYR A 63 -2.09 -8.03 4.80
N ALA A 64 -2.29 -9.34 4.72
CA ALA A 64 -1.57 -10.20 3.77
C ALA A 64 -1.85 -9.86 2.29
N ARG A 65 -2.99 -9.21 2.00
CA ARG A 65 -3.37 -8.67 0.68
C ARG A 65 -2.78 -7.28 0.43
N LEU A 66 -2.10 -6.69 1.40
CA LEU A 66 -1.40 -5.40 1.28
C LEU A 66 0.13 -5.56 1.38
N ALA A 67 0.60 -6.80 1.51
CA ALA A 67 2.00 -7.13 1.72
C ALA A 67 2.92 -6.75 0.54
N THR A 68 2.37 -6.56 -0.67
CA THR A 68 3.12 -6.11 -1.85
C THR A 68 2.34 -5.02 -2.58
N PRO A 69 3.01 -4.14 -3.35
CA PRO A 69 2.35 -3.07 -4.11
C PRO A 69 1.29 -3.60 -5.09
N ALA A 70 1.56 -4.70 -5.80
CA ALA A 70 0.59 -5.33 -6.71
C ALA A 70 -0.68 -5.74 -5.98
N LYS A 71 -0.55 -6.42 -4.84
CA LYS A 71 -1.70 -6.89 -4.07
C LYS A 71 -2.46 -5.71 -3.48
N ALA A 72 -1.76 -4.69 -2.99
CA ALA A 72 -2.40 -3.50 -2.45
C ALA A 72 -3.19 -2.73 -3.50
N VAL A 73 -2.62 -2.54 -4.69
CA VAL A 73 -3.31 -1.92 -5.83
C VAL A 73 -4.54 -2.75 -6.23
N ALA A 74 -4.41 -4.08 -6.32
CA ALA A 74 -5.53 -4.95 -6.65
C ALA A 74 -6.66 -4.86 -5.61
N TYR A 75 -6.32 -4.91 -4.32
CA TYR A 75 -7.27 -4.79 -3.21
C TYR A 75 -8.03 -3.46 -3.25
N LEU A 76 -7.30 -2.35 -3.39
CA LEU A 76 -7.88 -1.01 -3.47
C LEU A 76 -8.72 -0.84 -4.75
N GLN A 77 -8.33 -1.48 -5.85
CA GLN A 77 -9.11 -1.44 -7.08
C GLN A 77 -10.44 -2.19 -6.92
N GLU A 78 -10.43 -3.38 -6.33
CA GLU A 78 -11.65 -4.14 -6.01
C GLU A 78 -12.58 -3.30 -5.11
N ALA A 79 -12.02 -2.70 -4.06
CA ALA A 79 -12.81 -1.94 -3.08
C ALA A 79 -13.34 -0.60 -3.61
N THR A 80 -12.65 0.05 -4.54
CA THR A 80 -13.09 1.32 -5.16
C THR A 80 -13.92 1.14 -6.44
N ALA A 81 -14.02 -0.08 -6.94
CA ALA A 81 -14.89 -0.43 -8.07
C ALA A 81 -16.29 -0.88 -7.62
N ALA A 82 -16.48 -1.11 -6.32
CA ALA A 82 -17.77 -1.39 -5.68
C ALA A 82 -18.50 -0.10 -5.29
#